data_AF-A0A1L7CF35-F1
#
_entry.id   AF-A0A1L7CF35-F1
#
_cell.length_a   1.000
_cell.length_b   1.000
_cell.length_c   1.000
_cell.angle_alpha   90.00
_cell.angle_beta   90.00
_cell.angle_gamma   90.00
#
_symmetry.space_group_name_H-M   'P 1'
#
loop_
_entity.id
_entity.type
_entity.pdbx_description
1 polymer ?
#
loop_
_entity_poly.entity_id
_entity_poly.type
_entity_poly.pdbx_seq_one_letter_code
_entity_poly.pdbx_strand_id
1 'polypeptide(L)'
;MRAQPHVLAIVLAGGEGKRLFPLTADRAKPAVPFGGTYRLIDFVLSNLVNAGYMQICVLTQYKSHSLDRHISQSWQLSGLAGQYITPVPAQQRLGKRWFTGSADAILQSLNLIYDEDPDYVIVFGADHVYRMDPKQMVDEHIASGASVSVAGIRVPRSEASAFGCIQSDESGTITEFIEKPADPPATPDDPDMTYASMGNYVFTTKALIEALKEDAENEDSEHDMGGDIIPYFTKKGEAHVYDFMANKVPGATDRDRGYWRDVGTIDAFYEAHMDLISVHPVFNLYNRSWPIHNTDDGNLPPAKFVAGGIAQSSMVASGSIISAATVRNSVVSNNVYVEEGATVEGSVLMPGVRIGKGAVVRHAILDKNVRVSDGEFIGVDHERDAQRFKISPGGVVCVGKNEVV
;
A
#
# COMPACT_ATOMS: atom_id res chain seq x y z
N MET A 1 -25.43 0.20 26.39
CA MET A 1 -25.02 -0.51 25.15
C MET A 1 -24.42 0.50 24.22
N ARG A 2 -23.22 0.24 23.67
CA ARG A 2 -22.66 1.09 22.61
C ARG A 2 -23.59 1.03 21.40
N ALA A 3 -23.83 2.17 20.76
CA ALA A 3 -24.73 2.26 19.61
C ALA A 3 -24.08 1.78 18.29
N GLN A 4 -22.76 1.55 18.31
CA GLN A 4 -21.98 1.05 17.18
C GLN A 4 -21.05 -0.08 17.65
N PRO A 5 -20.72 -1.05 16.78
CA PRO A 5 -19.76 -2.12 17.09
C PRO A 5 -18.41 -1.53 17.51
N HIS A 6 -17.77 -2.10 18.53
CA HIS A 6 -16.42 -1.70 18.91
C HIS A 6 -15.40 -2.38 18.01
N VAL A 7 -14.60 -1.60 17.29
CA VAL A 7 -13.67 -2.12 16.28
C VAL A 7 -12.26 -1.57 16.51
N LEU A 8 -11.30 -2.48 16.62
CA LEU A 8 -9.87 -2.15 16.60
C LEU A 8 -9.29 -2.43 15.21
N ALA A 9 -8.59 -1.46 14.63
CA ALA A 9 -7.89 -1.66 13.36
C ALA A 9 -6.40 -1.96 13.60
N ILE A 10 -5.91 -3.02 12.96
CA ILE A 10 -4.51 -3.41 12.92
C ILE A 10 -4.03 -3.30 11.48
N VAL A 11 -2.99 -2.52 11.25
CA VAL A 11 -2.36 -2.35 9.94
C VAL A 11 -1.01 -3.07 9.96
N LEU A 12 -0.86 -4.08 9.11
CA LEU A 12 0.36 -4.86 8.98
C LEU A 12 1.34 -4.13 8.06
N ALA A 13 2.38 -3.54 8.65
CA ALA A 13 3.40 -2.75 7.95
C ALA A 13 4.81 -3.35 8.08
N GLY A 14 4.88 -4.65 8.33
CA GLY A 14 6.12 -5.40 8.59
C GLY A 14 6.82 -5.97 7.35
N GLY A 15 6.32 -5.79 6.13
CA GLY A 15 6.93 -6.40 4.94
C GLY A 15 8.30 -5.81 4.57
N GLU A 16 9.29 -6.67 4.29
CA GLU A 16 10.65 -6.24 3.89
C GLU A 16 10.67 -5.60 2.48
N GLY A 17 9.75 -5.98 1.60
CA GLY A 17 9.61 -5.35 0.28
C GLY A 17 10.77 -5.59 -0.68
N LYS A 18 11.43 -6.76 -0.63
CA LYS A 18 12.64 -7.10 -1.41
C LYS A 18 12.49 -6.87 -2.92
N ARG A 19 11.29 -7.11 -3.47
CA ARG A 19 10.97 -6.98 -4.90
C ARG A 19 11.02 -5.53 -5.42
N LEU A 20 10.99 -4.54 -4.53
CA LEU A 20 11.15 -3.11 -4.85
C LEU A 20 12.57 -2.59 -4.68
N PHE A 21 13.55 -3.46 -4.43
CA PHE A 21 14.95 -3.03 -4.41
C PHE A 21 15.32 -2.34 -5.74
N PRO A 22 15.96 -1.14 -5.73
CA PRO A 22 16.65 -0.50 -4.59
C PRO A 22 15.80 0.44 -3.71
N LEU A 23 14.53 0.68 -4.02
CA LEU A 23 13.68 1.68 -3.34
C LEU A 23 13.42 1.37 -1.85
N THR A 24 13.54 0.09 -1.48
CA THR A 24 13.37 -0.43 -0.10
C THR A 24 14.71 -0.75 0.59
N ALA A 25 15.84 -0.28 0.04
CA ALA A 25 17.15 -0.48 0.66
C ALA A 25 17.22 0.08 2.10
N ASP A 26 16.71 1.29 2.32
CA ASP A 26 16.78 1.99 3.62
C ASP A 26 15.42 2.21 4.30
N ARG A 27 14.33 1.65 3.76
CA ARG A 27 12.97 1.89 4.26
C ARG A 27 12.06 0.69 4.05
N ALA A 28 11.04 0.57 4.89
CA ALA A 28 9.94 -0.39 4.69
C ALA A 28 9.12 -0.05 3.43
N LYS A 29 8.53 -1.06 2.76
CA LYS A 29 7.65 -0.85 1.58
C LYS A 29 6.53 0.17 1.87
N PRO A 30 5.80 0.12 3.01
CA PRO A 30 4.73 1.09 3.30
C PRO A 30 5.21 2.55 3.39
N ALA A 31 6.52 2.79 3.60
CA ALA A 31 7.12 4.12 3.69
C ALA A 31 7.64 4.66 2.34
N VAL A 32 7.51 3.91 1.25
CA VAL A 32 7.93 4.35 -0.09
C VAL A 32 7.01 5.50 -0.54
N PRO A 33 7.58 6.65 -1.00
CA PRO A 33 6.80 7.75 -1.55
C PRO A 33 5.95 7.32 -2.74
N PHE A 34 4.73 7.86 -2.84
CA PHE A 34 3.81 7.55 -3.91
C PHE A 34 3.00 8.80 -4.32
N GLY A 35 2.74 8.95 -5.61
CA GLY A 35 1.83 9.98 -6.13
C GLY A 35 2.25 11.42 -5.85
N GLY A 36 3.56 11.67 -5.74
CA GLY A 36 4.13 12.99 -5.53
C GLY A 36 4.30 13.37 -4.05
N THR A 37 3.24 13.21 -3.25
CA THR A 37 3.20 13.67 -1.86
C THR A 37 2.95 12.57 -0.84
N TYR A 38 2.36 11.44 -1.20
CA TYR A 38 1.90 10.42 -0.25
C TYR A 38 2.99 9.36 0.03
N ARG A 39 2.69 8.45 0.94
CA ARG A 39 3.32 7.14 1.06
C ARG A 39 2.28 6.05 0.90
N LEU A 40 2.70 4.82 0.60
CA LEU A 40 1.79 3.70 0.40
C LEU A 40 0.85 3.45 1.61
N ILE A 41 1.35 3.63 2.84
CA ILE A 41 0.51 3.45 4.04
C ILE A 41 -0.64 4.46 4.15
N ASP A 42 -0.53 5.64 3.52
CA ASP A 42 -1.53 6.69 3.67
C ASP A 42 -2.88 6.28 3.07
N PHE A 43 -2.88 5.37 2.08
CA PHE A 43 -4.10 4.87 1.46
C PHE A 43 -4.94 4.05 2.43
N VAL A 44 -4.32 3.07 3.10
CA VAL A 44 -5.04 2.24 4.07
C VAL A 44 -5.50 3.03 5.29
N LEU A 45 -4.65 3.93 5.79
CA LEU A 45 -5.00 4.78 6.94
C LEU A 45 -6.14 5.75 6.60
N SER A 46 -6.12 6.33 5.39
CA SER A 46 -7.22 7.18 4.92
C SER A 46 -8.53 6.41 4.81
N ASN A 47 -8.51 5.18 4.31
CA ASN A 47 -9.72 4.34 4.23
C ASN A 47 -10.32 4.08 5.62
N LEU A 48 -9.48 3.73 6.60
CA LEU A 48 -9.92 3.49 7.98
C LEU A 48 -10.49 4.76 8.62
N VAL A 49 -9.77 5.88 8.53
CA VAL A 49 -10.15 7.18 9.11
C VAL A 49 -11.42 7.73 8.46
N ASN A 50 -11.55 7.65 7.14
CA ASN A 50 -12.75 8.11 6.43
C ASN A 50 -14.00 7.31 6.81
N ALA A 51 -13.84 6.02 7.15
CA ALA A 51 -14.93 5.17 7.66
C ALA A 51 -15.20 5.34 9.16
N GLY A 52 -14.43 6.19 9.85
CA GLY A 52 -14.60 6.47 11.28
C GLY A 52 -13.84 5.53 12.22
N TYR A 53 -12.98 4.65 11.69
CA TYR A 53 -12.11 3.81 12.52
C TYR A 53 -10.86 4.61 12.92
N MET A 54 -10.83 5.03 14.19
CA MET A 54 -9.83 5.97 14.73
C MET A 54 -8.95 5.36 15.83
N GLN A 55 -9.08 4.05 16.08
CA GLN A 55 -8.19 3.28 16.95
C GLN A 55 -7.40 2.33 16.07
N ILE A 56 -6.21 2.76 15.66
CA ILE A 56 -5.40 2.09 14.65
C ILE A 56 -4.01 1.79 15.22
N CYS A 57 -3.66 0.51 15.24
CA CYS A 57 -2.34 0.01 15.59
C CYS A 57 -1.58 -0.37 14.31
N VAL A 58 -0.47 0.30 14.02
CA VAL A 58 0.37 0.00 12.85
C VAL A 58 1.54 -0.88 13.30
N LEU A 59 1.50 -2.18 13.00
CA LEU A 59 2.56 -3.10 13.40
C LEU A 59 3.76 -2.99 12.46
N THR A 60 4.91 -2.57 12.98
CA THR A 60 6.14 -2.33 12.20
C THR A 60 7.28 -3.27 12.63
N GLN A 61 8.17 -3.62 11.69
CA GLN A 61 9.28 -4.54 11.95
C GLN A 61 10.59 -4.11 11.27
N TYR A 62 10.69 -4.23 9.94
CA TYR A 62 11.94 -3.95 9.22
C TYR A 62 12.03 -2.48 8.82
N LYS A 63 13.21 -1.86 9.03
CA LYS A 63 13.57 -0.51 8.52
C LYS A 63 12.47 0.54 8.80
N SER A 64 11.84 0.45 9.98
CA SER A 64 10.59 1.15 10.30
C SER A 64 10.77 2.63 10.64
N HIS A 65 11.97 3.08 11.03
CA HIS A 65 12.15 4.43 11.58
C HIS A 65 11.53 5.55 10.72
N SER A 66 11.69 5.48 9.39
CA SER A 66 11.10 6.47 8.49
C SER A 66 9.57 6.42 8.45
N LEU A 67 8.98 5.23 8.63
CA LEU A 67 7.54 4.99 8.75
C LEU A 67 7.02 5.45 10.11
N ASP A 68 7.66 5.05 11.20
CA ASP A 68 7.25 5.42 12.56
C ASP A 68 7.24 6.94 12.74
N ARG A 69 8.26 7.62 12.19
CA ARG A 69 8.32 9.08 12.14
C ARG A 69 7.16 9.67 11.32
N HIS A 70 6.81 9.06 10.19
CA HIS A 70 5.70 9.51 9.34
C HIS A 70 4.36 9.42 10.06
N ILE A 71 4.06 8.27 10.68
CA ILE A 71 2.83 8.11 11.48
C ILE A 71 2.80 9.13 12.62
N SER A 72 3.91 9.26 13.35
CA SER A 72 4.00 10.17 14.49
C SER A 72 3.87 11.64 14.11
N GLN A 73 4.21 12.04 12.89
CA GLN A 73 4.16 13.45 12.45
C GLN A 73 2.90 13.77 11.65
N SER A 74 2.44 12.84 10.82
CA SER A 74 1.40 13.08 9.82
C SER A 74 0.05 12.45 10.17
N TRP A 75 -0.01 11.57 11.17
CA TRP A 75 -1.25 10.89 11.58
C TRP A 75 -1.57 11.13 13.06
N GLN A 76 -1.38 12.37 13.51
CA GLN A 76 -1.74 12.79 14.86
C GLN A 76 -3.24 13.11 14.95
N LEU A 77 -3.97 12.31 15.71
CA LEU A 77 -5.36 12.62 16.08
C LEU A 77 -5.36 13.52 17.32
N SER A 78 -6.13 14.60 17.27
CA SER A 78 -6.31 15.53 18.38
C SER A 78 -7.60 15.21 19.12
N GLY A 79 -7.55 14.93 20.43
CA GLY A 79 -8.77 14.80 21.25
C GLY A 79 -8.61 13.99 22.53
N LEU A 80 -9.62 14.10 23.40
CA LEU A 80 -9.74 13.36 24.68
C LEU A 80 -10.55 12.05 24.53
N ALA A 81 -10.89 11.64 23.30
CA ALA A 81 -11.85 10.58 23.02
C ALA A 81 -11.23 9.17 22.88
N GLY A 82 -10.00 8.96 23.36
CA GLY A 82 -9.33 7.65 23.28
C GLY A 82 -8.95 7.20 21.85
N GLN A 83 -9.04 8.10 20.88
CA GLN A 83 -8.66 7.86 19.48
C GLN A 83 -7.14 7.98 19.32
N TYR A 84 -6.54 7.06 18.58
CA TYR A 84 -5.11 7.07 18.31
C TYR A 84 -4.77 6.31 17.03
N ILE A 85 -3.71 6.77 16.36
CA ILE A 85 -3.03 6.03 15.30
C ILE A 85 -1.58 5.93 15.76
N THR A 86 -1.14 4.72 16.11
CA THR A 86 0.17 4.53 16.73
C THR A 86 0.99 3.47 16.00
N PRO A 87 2.27 3.73 15.72
CA PRO A 87 3.20 2.66 15.35
C PRO A 87 3.45 1.78 16.58
N VAL A 88 3.45 0.47 16.36
CA VAL A 88 3.81 -0.55 17.36
C VAL A 88 4.97 -1.35 16.76
N PRO A 89 6.22 -1.04 17.15
CA PRO A 89 7.37 -1.78 16.67
C PRO A 89 7.36 -3.19 17.25
N ALA A 90 8.04 -4.12 16.58
CA ALA A 90 8.17 -5.49 17.04
C ALA A 90 8.66 -5.56 18.50
N GLN A 91 7.81 -6.12 19.37
CA GLN A 91 8.06 -6.22 20.79
C GLN A 91 8.44 -7.66 21.12
N GLN A 92 9.62 -7.89 21.69
CA GLN A 92 10.12 -9.20 22.13
C GLN A 92 9.37 -9.72 23.39
N ARG A 93 8.03 -9.71 23.39
CA ARG A 93 7.19 -10.03 24.56
C ARG A 93 7.09 -11.53 24.83
N LEU A 94 7.05 -12.33 23.76
CA LEU A 94 7.01 -13.79 23.83
C LEU A 94 8.42 -14.42 23.74
N GLY A 95 9.44 -13.65 24.14
CA GLY A 95 10.85 -14.06 24.09
C GLY A 95 11.68 -13.17 23.16
N LYS A 96 12.99 -13.44 23.10
CA LYS A 96 13.97 -12.66 22.31
C LYS A 96 13.92 -12.96 20.81
N ARG A 97 12.73 -13.01 20.21
CA ARG A 97 12.52 -13.25 18.78
C ARG A 97 11.76 -12.12 18.11
N TRP A 98 12.02 -11.93 16.83
CA TRP A 98 11.27 -11.01 15.98
C TRP A 98 9.97 -11.69 15.53
N PHE A 99 9.06 -10.96 14.87
CA PHE A 99 7.88 -11.57 14.29
C PHE A 99 8.31 -12.59 13.22
N THR A 100 7.82 -13.82 13.34
CA THR A 100 8.09 -14.90 12.37
C THR A 100 7.18 -14.83 11.16
N GLY A 101 5.97 -14.30 11.35
CA GLY A 101 4.97 -14.09 10.31
C GLY A 101 3.95 -13.03 10.70
N SER A 102 2.97 -12.80 9.82
CA SER A 102 1.96 -11.78 10.03
C SER A 102 0.99 -12.10 11.17
N ALA A 103 0.69 -13.38 11.40
CA ALA A 103 -0.13 -13.82 12.54
C ALA A 103 0.64 -13.68 13.86
N ASP A 104 1.93 -14.06 13.88
CA ASP A 104 2.81 -13.90 15.05
C ASP A 104 2.96 -12.43 15.49
N ALA A 105 2.94 -11.49 14.53
CA ALA A 105 2.94 -10.06 14.85
C ALA A 105 1.72 -9.64 15.70
N ILE A 106 0.54 -10.17 15.38
CA ILE A 106 -0.70 -9.92 16.13
C ILE A 106 -0.67 -10.67 17.46
N LEU A 107 -0.21 -11.93 17.46
CA LEU A 107 -0.06 -12.74 18.68
C LEU A 107 0.81 -12.03 19.73
N GLN A 108 1.98 -11.54 19.33
CA GLN A 108 2.88 -10.80 20.22
C GLN A 108 2.29 -9.46 20.68
N SER A 109 1.29 -8.95 19.96
CA SER A 109 0.59 -7.69 20.23
C SER A 109 -0.80 -7.88 20.85
N LEU A 110 -1.14 -9.08 21.34
CA LEU A 110 -2.46 -9.38 21.91
C LEU A 110 -2.84 -8.47 23.09
N ASN A 111 -1.87 -7.87 23.78
CA ASN A 111 -2.17 -6.89 24.83
C ASN A 111 -2.99 -5.71 24.27
N LEU A 112 -2.75 -5.27 23.03
CA LEU A 112 -3.51 -4.20 22.40
C LEU A 112 -4.99 -4.57 22.24
N ILE A 113 -5.26 -5.83 21.93
CA ILE A 113 -6.62 -6.36 21.80
C ILE A 113 -7.27 -6.50 23.18
N TYR A 114 -6.54 -7.02 24.18
CA TYR A 114 -7.06 -7.18 25.54
C TYR A 114 -7.31 -5.85 26.25
N ASP A 115 -6.45 -4.85 26.04
CA ASP A 115 -6.56 -3.54 26.68
C ASP A 115 -7.76 -2.76 26.11
N GLU A 116 -8.02 -2.88 24.81
CA GLU A 116 -9.15 -2.21 24.15
C GLU A 116 -10.48 -2.97 24.28
N ASP A 117 -10.47 -4.31 24.35
CA ASP A 117 -11.67 -5.17 24.36
C ASP A 117 -12.64 -4.87 23.18
N PRO A 118 -12.19 -5.05 21.91
CA PRO A 118 -13.04 -4.85 20.74
C PRO A 118 -13.98 -6.04 20.48
N ASP A 119 -15.15 -5.75 19.90
CA ASP A 119 -16.05 -6.79 19.38
C ASP A 119 -15.46 -7.43 18.11
N TYR A 120 -14.84 -6.59 17.26
CA TYR A 120 -14.24 -6.99 15.99
C TYR A 120 -12.85 -6.40 15.79
N VAL A 121 -12.00 -7.12 15.07
CA VAL A 121 -10.66 -6.66 14.68
C VAL A 121 -10.56 -6.62 13.16
N ILE A 122 -10.18 -5.47 12.62
CA ILE A 122 -9.84 -5.32 11.21
C ILE A 122 -8.33 -5.50 11.07
N VAL A 123 -7.88 -6.34 10.13
CA VAL A 123 -6.45 -6.56 9.85
C VAL A 123 -6.17 -6.29 8.38
N PHE A 124 -5.56 -5.14 8.07
CA PHE A 124 -5.33 -4.68 6.69
C PHE A 124 -3.84 -4.57 6.34
N GLY A 125 -3.50 -4.85 5.08
CA GLY A 125 -2.16 -4.63 4.53
C GLY A 125 -1.84 -3.16 4.27
N ALA A 126 -0.57 -2.77 4.45
CA ALA A 126 -0.11 -1.37 4.39
C ALA A 126 0.54 -0.95 3.05
N ASP A 127 0.53 -1.83 2.05
CA ASP A 127 1.39 -1.72 0.87
C ASP A 127 0.64 -1.85 -0.46
N HIS A 128 -0.68 -1.68 -0.43
CA HIS A 128 -1.56 -1.64 -1.60
C HIS A 128 -2.11 -0.22 -1.84
N VAL A 129 -2.37 0.13 -3.09
CA VAL A 129 -3.01 1.40 -3.47
C VAL A 129 -4.45 1.15 -3.87
N TYR A 130 -5.40 1.61 -3.07
CA TYR A 130 -6.84 1.41 -3.29
C TYR A 130 -7.68 2.38 -2.45
N ARG A 131 -8.97 2.50 -2.82
CA ARG A 131 -10.01 3.05 -1.94
C ARG A 131 -11.00 1.98 -1.55
N MET A 132 -11.36 1.98 -0.29
CA MET A 132 -12.36 1.08 0.27
C MET A 132 -13.05 1.81 1.41
N ASP A 133 -14.37 1.62 1.53
CA ASP A 133 -15.09 1.90 2.76
C ASP A 133 -15.14 0.60 3.60
N PRO A 134 -14.28 0.45 4.63
CA PRO A 134 -14.20 -0.78 5.41
C PRO A 134 -15.45 -1.02 6.25
N LYS A 135 -16.28 0.01 6.48
CA LYS A 135 -17.53 -0.14 7.23
C LYS A 135 -18.47 -1.13 6.57
N GLN A 136 -18.55 -1.12 5.24
CA GLN A 136 -19.39 -2.05 4.48
C GLN A 136 -18.94 -3.50 4.66
N MET A 137 -17.62 -3.74 4.71
CA MET A 137 -17.07 -5.08 4.97
C MET A 137 -17.36 -5.54 6.40
N VAL A 138 -17.28 -4.64 7.39
CA VAL A 138 -17.65 -4.96 8.78
C VAL A 138 -19.14 -5.24 8.90
N ASP A 139 -20.00 -4.41 8.30
CA ASP A 139 -21.45 -4.59 8.34
C ASP A 139 -21.84 -5.95 7.69
N GLU A 140 -21.19 -6.34 6.58
CA GLU A 140 -21.40 -7.65 5.95
C GLU A 140 -20.86 -8.82 6.78
N HIS A 141 -19.69 -8.66 7.41
CA HIS A 141 -19.13 -9.64 8.35
C HIS A 141 -20.09 -9.92 9.52
N ILE A 142 -20.67 -8.86 10.09
CA ILE A 142 -21.67 -8.98 11.17
C ILE A 142 -22.92 -9.72 10.67
N ALA A 143 -23.38 -9.42 9.44
CA ALA A 143 -24.57 -10.02 8.87
C ALA A 143 -24.39 -11.50 8.50
N SER A 144 -23.19 -11.89 8.03
CA SER A 144 -22.88 -13.29 7.69
C SER A 144 -22.77 -14.19 8.92
N GLY A 145 -22.38 -13.63 10.06
CA GLY A 145 -22.13 -14.39 11.29
C GLY A 145 -20.89 -15.28 11.22
N ALA A 146 -20.05 -15.10 10.20
CA ALA A 146 -18.78 -15.81 10.04
C ALA A 146 -17.75 -15.37 11.10
N SER A 147 -16.78 -16.22 11.41
CA SER A 147 -15.67 -15.89 12.32
C SER A 147 -14.65 -14.96 11.67
N VAL A 148 -14.49 -15.06 10.34
CA VAL A 148 -13.65 -14.17 9.53
C VAL A 148 -14.32 -13.81 8.21
N SER A 149 -14.09 -12.58 7.74
CA SER A 149 -14.36 -12.19 6.36
C SER A 149 -13.08 -11.73 5.66
N VAL A 150 -12.88 -12.16 4.42
CA VAL A 150 -11.69 -11.87 3.59
C VAL A 150 -12.11 -11.03 2.39
N ALA A 151 -11.48 -9.87 2.18
CA ALA A 151 -11.75 -9.07 1.00
C ALA A 151 -11.10 -9.70 -0.24
N GLY A 152 -11.94 -10.08 -1.21
CA GLY A 152 -11.54 -10.63 -2.50
C GLY A 152 -11.73 -9.60 -3.61
N ILE A 153 -10.68 -9.34 -4.39
CA ILE A 153 -10.80 -8.61 -5.65
C ILE A 153 -10.98 -9.59 -6.80
N ARG A 154 -11.91 -9.30 -7.70
CA ARG A 154 -12.10 -10.07 -8.92
C ARG A 154 -11.00 -9.74 -9.92
N VAL A 155 -10.21 -10.75 -10.30
CA VAL A 155 -9.16 -10.64 -11.32
C VAL A 155 -9.33 -11.75 -12.36
N PRO A 156 -8.88 -11.55 -13.61
CA PRO A 156 -8.84 -12.61 -14.60
C PRO A 156 -8.01 -13.79 -14.10
N ARG A 157 -8.50 -15.02 -14.26
CA ARG A 157 -7.80 -16.23 -13.80
C ARG A 157 -6.39 -16.36 -14.37
N SER A 158 -6.15 -15.87 -15.59
CA SER A 158 -4.83 -15.86 -16.23
C SER A 158 -3.78 -15.03 -15.49
N GLU A 159 -4.19 -14.09 -14.65
CA GLU A 159 -3.31 -13.15 -13.93
C GLU A 159 -3.23 -13.45 -12.43
N ALA A 160 -3.98 -14.44 -11.95
CA ALA A 160 -4.20 -14.63 -10.51
C ALA A 160 -3.21 -15.56 -9.80
N SER A 161 -2.36 -16.27 -10.56
CA SER A 161 -1.40 -17.26 -10.01
C SER A 161 -0.35 -16.66 -9.07
N ALA A 162 -0.22 -15.33 -9.02
CA ALA A 162 0.67 -14.63 -8.09
C ALA A 162 0.06 -14.35 -6.71
N PHE A 163 -1.24 -14.60 -6.52
CA PHE A 163 -2.00 -14.24 -5.31
C PHE A 163 -2.57 -15.47 -4.59
N GLY A 164 -2.99 -15.28 -3.34
CA GLY A 164 -3.88 -16.22 -2.65
C GLY A 164 -5.28 -16.14 -3.25
N CYS A 165 -5.75 -17.24 -3.82
CA CYS A 165 -7.05 -17.32 -4.49
C CYS A 165 -8.10 -17.95 -3.58
N ILE A 166 -9.32 -17.44 -3.66
CA ILE A 166 -10.45 -17.82 -2.82
C ILE A 166 -11.46 -18.57 -3.68
N GLN A 167 -11.83 -19.78 -3.26
CA GLN A 167 -13.00 -20.48 -3.76
C GLN A 167 -14.13 -20.32 -2.75
N SER A 168 -15.30 -19.88 -3.22
CA SER A 168 -16.49 -19.76 -2.40
C SER A 168 -17.67 -20.53 -2.98
N ASP A 169 -18.67 -20.81 -2.16
CA ASP A 169 -19.98 -21.20 -2.64
C ASP A 169 -20.85 -19.97 -3.03
N GLU A 170 -22.08 -20.21 -3.48
CA GLU A 170 -23.02 -19.16 -3.88
C GLU A 170 -23.45 -18.25 -2.70
N SER A 171 -23.28 -18.69 -1.46
CA SER A 171 -23.59 -17.89 -0.26
C SER A 171 -22.45 -16.97 0.16
N GLY A 172 -21.26 -17.13 -0.44
CA GLY A 172 -20.04 -16.41 -0.08
C GLY A 172 -19.22 -17.12 0.99
N THR A 173 -19.60 -18.32 1.43
CA THR A 173 -18.77 -19.10 2.35
C THR A 173 -17.54 -19.60 1.60
N ILE A 174 -16.35 -19.32 2.13
CA ILE A 174 -15.07 -19.76 1.56
C ILE A 174 -14.93 -21.25 1.82
N THR A 175 -14.86 -22.03 0.74
CA THR A 175 -14.68 -23.49 0.80
C THR A 175 -13.21 -23.88 0.72
N GLU A 176 -12.42 -23.13 -0.04
CA GLU A 176 -10.97 -23.34 -0.17
C GLU A 176 -10.23 -22.01 -0.29
N PHE A 177 -9.05 -21.93 0.33
CA PHE A 177 -8.11 -20.83 0.19
C PHE A 177 -6.79 -21.41 -0.30
N ILE A 178 -6.36 -21.00 -1.50
CA ILE A 178 -5.24 -21.62 -2.21
C ILE A 178 -4.19 -20.57 -2.50
N GLU A 179 -3.00 -20.69 -1.91
CA GLU A 179 -1.90 -19.76 -2.13
C GLU A 179 -1.20 -20.05 -3.47
N LYS A 180 -1.17 -19.06 -4.37
CA LYS A 180 -0.47 -19.10 -5.68
C LYS A 180 -0.76 -20.36 -6.52
N PRO A 181 -2.03 -20.67 -6.80
CA PRO A 181 -2.38 -21.84 -7.59
C PRO A 181 -1.91 -21.69 -9.03
N ALA A 182 -1.48 -22.82 -9.62
CA ALA A 182 -1.22 -22.89 -11.06
C ALA A 182 -2.51 -22.78 -11.89
N ASP A 183 -3.63 -23.26 -11.34
CA ASP A 183 -4.98 -23.12 -11.91
C ASP A 183 -5.91 -22.48 -10.87
N PRO A 184 -6.08 -21.14 -10.90
CA PRO A 184 -6.94 -20.44 -9.95
C PRO A 184 -8.40 -20.87 -10.04
N PRO A 185 -9.12 -21.06 -8.92
CA PRO A 185 -10.54 -21.42 -8.92
C PRO A 185 -11.38 -20.28 -9.50
N ALA A 186 -12.51 -20.60 -10.14
CA ALA A 186 -13.42 -19.59 -10.66
C ALA A 186 -14.34 -19.02 -9.57
N THR A 187 -14.84 -17.80 -9.78
CA THR A 187 -15.98 -17.28 -9.00
C THR A 187 -17.26 -18.05 -9.36
N PRO A 188 -18.23 -18.19 -8.42
CA PRO A 188 -19.47 -18.93 -8.69
C PRO A 188 -20.29 -18.39 -9.88
N ASP A 189 -20.24 -17.08 -10.10
CA ASP A 189 -21.04 -16.37 -11.10
C ASP A 189 -20.28 -16.08 -12.41
N ASP A 190 -18.95 -16.17 -12.42
CA ASP A 190 -18.11 -15.91 -13.60
C ASP A 190 -16.94 -16.91 -13.69
N PRO A 191 -16.90 -17.79 -14.72
CA PRO A 191 -15.86 -18.82 -14.88
C PRO A 191 -14.48 -18.29 -15.26
N ASP A 192 -14.39 -17.06 -15.78
CA ASP A 192 -13.16 -16.44 -16.25
C ASP A 192 -12.47 -15.59 -15.18
N MET A 193 -13.18 -15.31 -14.08
CA MET A 193 -12.72 -14.50 -12.97
C MET A 193 -12.45 -15.36 -11.72
N THR A 194 -11.55 -14.89 -10.87
CA THR A 194 -11.30 -15.46 -9.54
C THR A 194 -11.23 -14.37 -8.48
N TYR A 195 -11.50 -14.72 -7.23
CA TYR A 195 -11.25 -13.85 -6.10
C TYR A 195 -9.78 -13.99 -5.67
N ALA A 196 -8.99 -12.94 -5.87
CA ALA A 196 -7.68 -12.80 -5.25
C ALA A 196 -7.81 -12.09 -3.90
N SER A 197 -7.22 -12.66 -2.86
CA SER A 197 -7.17 -12.06 -1.53
C SER A 197 -6.39 -10.75 -1.56
N MET A 198 -7.00 -9.69 -1.04
CA MET A 198 -6.36 -8.37 -0.93
C MET A 198 -5.48 -8.23 0.32
N GLY A 199 -5.43 -9.26 1.19
CA GLY A 199 -4.75 -9.18 2.48
C GLY A 199 -5.48 -8.27 3.49
N ASN A 200 -6.80 -8.15 3.35
CA ASN A 200 -7.67 -7.36 4.20
C ASN A 200 -8.72 -8.27 4.83
N TYR A 201 -8.77 -8.28 6.15
CA TYR A 201 -9.58 -9.22 6.92
C TYR A 201 -10.41 -8.50 8.00
N VAL A 202 -11.58 -9.04 8.30
CA VAL A 202 -12.38 -8.67 9.49
C VAL A 202 -12.61 -9.93 10.30
N PHE A 203 -12.31 -9.87 11.59
CA PHE A 203 -12.49 -10.98 12.51
C PHE A 203 -13.44 -10.63 13.65
N THR A 204 -14.19 -11.63 14.10
CA THR A 204 -14.73 -11.62 15.46
C THR A 204 -13.58 -11.81 16.43
N THR A 205 -13.43 -10.90 17.41
CA THR A 205 -12.22 -10.85 18.26
C THR A 205 -11.91 -12.16 18.98
N LYS A 206 -12.94 -12.83 19.51
CA LYS A 206 -12.76 -14.10 20.22
C LYS A 206 -12.19 -15.20 19.32
N ALA A 207 -12.73 -15.30 18.10
CA ALA A 207 -12.32 -16.28 17.13
C ALA A 207 -10.86 -16.06 16.69
N LEU A 208 -10.47 -14.79 16.46
CA LEU A 208 -9.08 -14.44 16.16
C LEU A 208 -8.11 -14.84 17.28
N ILE A 209 -8.45 -14.53 18.54
CA ILE A 209 -7.58 -14.86 19.69
C ILE A 209 -7.41 -16.38 19.83
N GLU A 210 -8.48 -17.15 19.63
CA GLU A 210 -8.43 -18.61 19.67
C GLU A 210 -7.53 -19.16 18.57
N ALA A 211 -7.76 -18.75 17.31
CA ALA A 211 -6.96 -19.18 16.17
C ALA A 211 -5.48 -18.84 16.33
N LEU A 212 -5.14 -17.64 16.79
CA LEU A 212 -3.75 -17.22 17.01
C LEU A 212 -3.06 -18.05 18.10
N LYS A 213 -3.77 -18.43 19.17
CA LYS A 213 -3.19 -19.25 20.25
C LYS A 213 -2.95 -20.68 19.80
N GLU A 214 -3.89 -21.26 19.06
CA GLU A 214 -3.74 -22.59 18.50
C GLU A 214 -2.62 -22.64 17.46
N ASP A 215 -2.54 -21.64 16.58
CA ASP A 215 -1.47 -21.49 15.61
C ASP A 215 -0.08 -21.37 16.26
N ALA A 216 0.02 -20.65 17.38
CA ALA A 216 1.27 -20.49 18.13
C ALA A 216 1.82 -21.80 18.71
N GLU A 217 0.95 -22.78 18.95
CA GLU A 217 1.32 -24.11 19.45
C GLU A 217 1.66 -25.10 18.32
N ASN A 218 1.39 -24.72 17.06
CA ASN A 218 1.65 -25.55 15.89
C ASN A 218 3.08 -25.32 15.35
N GLU A 219 3.96 -26.31 15.51
CA GLU A 219 5.35 -26.25 15.04
C GLU A 219 5.48 -26.28 13.50
N ASP A 220 4.46 -26.75 12.78
CA ASP A 220 4.45 -26.82 11.32
C ASP A 220 3.92 -25.52 10.66
N SER A 221 3.49 -24.54 11.44
CA SER A 221 2.94 -23.27 10.94
C SER A 221 4.05 -22.28 10.55
N GLU A 222 3.81 -21.51 9.48
CA GLU A 222 4.65 -20.35 9.15
C GLU A 222 4.20 -19.08 9.91
N HIS A 223 3.12 -19.19 10.69
CA HIS A 223 2.48 -18.12 11.44
C HIS A 223 2.07 -16.94 10.55
N ASP A 224 1.53 -17.24 9.37
CA ASP A 224 1.01 -16.26 8.41
C ASP A 224 -0.53 -16.19 8.40
N MET A 225 -1.05 -14.97 8.25
CA MET A 225 -2.50 -14.75 8.18
C MET A 225 -3.13 -15.47 6.98
N GLY A 226 -2.54 -15.36 5.79
CA GLY A 226 -3.07 -15.96 4.58
C GLY A 226 -2.74 -17.46 4.47
N GLY A 227 -1.53 -17.86 4.86
CA GLY A 227 -1.05 -19.24 4.77
C GLY A 227 -1.64 -20.19 5.82
N ASP A 228 -1.90 -19.69 7.04
CA ASP A 228 -2.25 -20.55 8.18
C ASP A 228 -3.61 -20.18 8.79
N ILE A 229 -3.82 -18.89 9.13
CA ILE A 229 -5.02 -18.45 9.86
C ILE A 229 -6.29 -18.48 8.98
N ILE A 230 -6.24 -18.01 7.73
CA ILE A 230 -7.43 -18.09 6.85
C ILE A 230 -7.80 -19.56 6.52
N PRO A 231 -6.85 -20.46 6.19
CA PRO A 231 -7.14 -21.87 6.00
C PRO A 231 -7.72 -22.56 7.25
N TYR A 232 -7.33 -22.14 8.46
CA TYR A 232 -7.92 -22.60 9.71
C TYR A 232 -9.44 -22.37 9.77
N PHE A 233 -9.91 -21.15 9.49
CA PHE A 233 -11.33 -20.83 9.47
C PHE A 233 -12.06 -21.45 8.28
N THR A 234 -11.40 -21.52 7.12
CA THR A 234 -11.92 -22.14 5.90
C THR A 234 -12.27 -23.61 6.15
N LYS A 235 -11.39 -24.38 6.79
CA LYS A 235 -11.63 -25.79 7.15
C LYS A 235 -12.82 -25.99 8.11
N LYS A 236 -13.13 -24.98 8.93
CA LYS A 236 -14.28 -24.98 9.84
C LYS A 236 -15.59 -24.51 9.20
N GLY A 237 -15.54 -24.00 7.97
CA GLY A 237 -16.70 -23.39 7.31
C GLY A 237 -17.11 -22.05 7.92
N GLU A 238 -16.16 -21.34 8.54
CA GLU A 238 -16.40 -20.09 9.27
C GLU A 238 -15.79 -18.86 8.59
N ALA A 239 -15.39 -18.99 7.33
CA ALA A 239 -14.78 -17.93 6.54
C ALA A 239 -15.73 -17.45 5.42
N HIS A 240 -15.86 -16.13 5.27
CA HIS A 240 -16.73 -15.49 4.28
C HIS A 240 -15.94 -14.60 3.32
N VAL A 241 -16.26 -14.60 2.03
CA VAL A 241 -15.64 -13.70 1.05
C VAL A 241 -16.45 -12.40 0.95
N TYR A 242 -15.76 -11.27 1.09
CA TYR A 242 -16.30 -9.95 0.82
C TYR A 242 -15.89 -9.53 -0.60
N ASP A 243 -16.85 -9.39 -1.52
CA ASP A 243 -16.57 -8.96 -2.90
C ASP A 243 -16.24 -7.45 -2.93
N PHE A 244 -14.97 -7.13 -3.15
CA PHE A 244 -14.50 -5.76 -3.22
C PHE A 244 -15.18 -4.95 -4.33
N MET A 245 -15.63 -5.59 -5.41
CA MET A 245 -16.34 -4.89 -6.49
C MET A 245 -17.71 -4.36 -6.02
N ALA A 246 -18.30 -4.94 -4.98
CA ALA A 246 -19.54 -4.45 -4.38
C ALA A 246 -19.33 -3.21 -3.49
N ASN A 247 -18.09 -2.91 -3.08
CA ASN A 247 -17.76 -1.77 -2.21
C ASN A 247 -18.08 -0.44 -2.89
N LYS A 248 -18.81 0.43 -2.20
CA LYS A 248 -19.20 1.74 -2.70
C LYS A 248 -18.49 2.85 -1.94
N VAL A 249 -17.52 3.48 -2.59
CA VAL A 249 -16.81 4.62 -2.02
C VAL A 249 -17.49 5.94 -2.45
N PRO A 250 -17.84 6.84 -1.51
CA PRO A 250 -18.40 8.15 -1.83
C PRO A 250 -17.55 8.92 -2.85
N GLY A 251 -18.17 9.40 -3.92
CA GLY A 251 -17.50 10.18 -4.98
C GLY A 251 -16.66 9.38 -5.97
N ALA A 252 -16.60 8.04 -5.84
CA ALA A 252 -15.98 7.19 -6.85
C ALA A 252 -16.78 7.20 -8.16
N THR A 253 -16.07 7.02 -9.28
CA THR A 253 -16.65 6.87 -10.62
C THR A 253 -16.52 5.42 -11.08
N ASP A 254 -17.20 5.04 -12.16
CA ASP A 254 -17.09 3.68 -12.71
C ASP A 254 -15.64 3.30 -13.10
N ARG A 255 -14.81 4.30 -13.41
CA ARG A 255 -13.39 4.10 -13.76
C ARG A 255 -12.48 3.92 -12.53
N ASP A 256 -12.84 4.53 -11.41
CA ASP A 256 -12.12 4.47 -10.13
C ASP A 256 -12.60 3.28 -9.27
N ARG A 257 -13.79 2.76 -9.56
CA ARG A 257 -14.38 1.62 -8.85
C ARG A 257 -13.54 0.37 -9.06
N GLY A 258 -13.20 -0.31 -7.96
CA GLY A 258 -12.41 -1.53 -8.02
C GLY A 258 -10.93 -1.30 -8.31
N TYR A 259 -10.44 -0.05 -8.31
CA TYR A 259 -9.01 0.18 -8.45
C TYR A 259 -8.25 -0.39 -7.24
N TRP A 260 -7.36 -1.32 -7.53
CA TRP A 260 -6.42 -1.89 -6.58
C TRP A 260 -5.12 -2.24 -7.31
N ARG A 261 -3.99 -1.91 -6.67
CA ARG A 261 -2.66 -2.27 -7.17
C ARG A 261 -1.82 -2.85 -6.02
N ASP A 262 -1.35 -4.09 -6.19
CA ASP A 262 -0.14 -4.55 -5.50
C ASP A 262 1.08 -3.98 -6.23
N VAL A 263 1.60 -2.89 -5.68
CA VAL A 263 2.85 -2.26 -6.13
C VAL A 263 4.07 -3.10 -5.67
N GLY A 264 4.02 -4.40 -5.95
CA GLY A 264 5.00 -5.39 -5.53
C GLY A 264 6.26 -5.43 -6.38
N THR A 265 6.23 -4.89 -7.61
CA THR A 265 7.37 -4.82 -8.53
C THR A 265 7.66 -3.38 -8.94
N ILE A 266 8.87 -3.12 -9.45
CA ILE A 266 9.25 -1.81 -9.98
C ILE A 266 8.28 -1.36 -11.09
N ASP A 267 7.94 -2.25 -12.02
CA ASP A 267 7.02 -1.95 -13.12
C ASP A 267 5.63 -1.60 -12.59
N ALA A 268 5.06 -2.40 -11.70
CA ALA A 268 3.75 -2.12 -11.12
C ALA A 268 3.73 -0.81 -10.33
N PHE A 269 4.82 -0.51 -9.61
CA PHE A 269 4.98 0.75 -8.89
C PHE A 269 5.07 1.95 -9.85
N TYR A 270 5.81 1.82 -10.95
CA TYR A 270 5.91 2.84 -12.00
C TYR A 270 4.56 3.08 -12.69
N GLU A 271 3.90 2.03 -13.17
CA GLU A 271 2.61 2.11 -13.85
C GLU A 271 1.54 2.71 -12.94
N ALA A 272 1.53 2.37 -11.65
CA ALA A 272 0.62 2.98 -10.68
C ALA A 272 0.83 4.50 -10.52
N HIS A 273 2.04 5.03 -10.78
CA HIS A 273 2.26 6.49 -10.86
C HIS A 273 1.76 7.07 -12.18
N MET A 274 1.97 6.36 -13.29
CA MET A 274 1.52 6.81 -14.61
C MET A 274 -0.02 6.85 -14.68
N ASP A 275 -0.70 5.92 -13.99
CA ASP A 275 -2.16 5.90 -13.84
C ASP A 275 -2.72 7.21 -13.23
N LEU A 276 -1.92 7.95 -12.43
CA LEU A 276 -2.32 9.21 -11.79
C LEU A 276 -2.28 10.42 -12.73
N ILE A 277 -1.37 10.42 -13.71
CA ILE A 277 -1.14 11.55 -14.63
C ILE A 277 -1.85 11.38 -15.97
N SER A 278 -2.49 10.23 -16.19
CA SER A 278 -3.42 10.03 -17.29
C SER A 278 -4.48 11.15 -17.33
N VAL A 279 -4.86 11.59 -18.54
CA VAL A 279 -5.93 12.59 -18.75
C VAL A 279 -7.23 12.19 -18.04
N HIS A 280 -7.51 10.89 -18.01
CA HIS A 280 -8.57 10.30 -17.22
C HIS A 280 -7.93 9.28 -16.27
N PRO A 281 -7.54 9.71 -15.05
CA PRO A 281 -6.88 8.83 -14.09
C PRO A 281 -7.75 7.62 -13.81
N VAL A 282 -7.13 6.44 -13.78
CA VAL A 282 -7.80 5.22 -13.33
C VAL A 282 -7.95 5.24 -11.81
N PHE A 283 -7.08 5.97 -11.12
CA PHE A 283 -7.20 6.28 -9.70
C PHE A 283 -7.31 7.80 -9.47
N ASN A 284 -8.48 8.28 -9.08
CA ASN A 284 -8.76 9.72 -9.04
C ASN A 284 -8.40 10.36 -7.69
N LEU A 285 -7.22 10.95 -7.54
CA LEU A 285 -6.81 11.67 -6.32
C LEU A 285 -7.67 12.90 -5.97
N TYR A 286 -8.52 13.39 -6.88
CA TYR A 286 -9.35 14.58 -6.68
C TYR A 286 -10.73 14.28 -6.07
N ASN A 287 -11.00 13.04 -5.66
CA ASN A 287 -12.22 12.69 -4.93
C ASN A 287 -12.21 13.30 -3.51
N ARG A 288 -12.93 14.42 -3.33
CA ARG A 288 -13.04 15.12 -2.04
C ARG A 288 -14.00 14.46 -1.04
N SER A 289 -14.85 13.55 -1.51
CA SER A 289 -15.76 12.79 -0.64
C SER A 289 -15.05 11.62 0.05
N TRP A 290 -13.91 11.19 -0.48
CA TRP A 290 -13.02 10.18 0.11
C TRP A 290 -11.55 10.55 -0.08
N PRO A 291 -11.09 11.63 0.60
CA PRO A 291 -9.74 12.13 0.41
C PRO A 291 -8.70 11.12 0.90
N ILE A 292 -7.55 11.11 0.25
CA ILE A 292 -6.34 10.50 0.82
C ILE A 292 -5.68 11.57 1.68
N HIS A 293 -5.62 11.32 2.98
CA HIS A 293 -5.00 12.24 3.92
C HIS A 293 -3.49 12.05 3.92
N ASN A 294 -2.79 13.17 4.00
CA ASN A 294 -1.41 13.25 4.43
C ASN A 294 -1.24 14.64 5.05
N THR A 295 -0.59 14.71 6.20
CA THR A 295 -0.25 15.99 6.81
C THR A 295 1.16 16.39 6.37
N ASP A 296 1.18 17.46 5.57
CA ASP A 296 2.22 18.15 4.81
C ASP A 296 3.72 17.87 5.10
N ASP A 297 4.47 17.74 4.00
CA ASP A 297 5.92 17.50 3.88
C ASP A 297 6.77 18.76 4.16
N GLY A 298 6.47 19.47 5.25
CA GLY A 298 7.37 20.49 5.80
C GLY A 298 7.13 21.91 5.32
N ASN A 299 5.87 22.33 5.12
CA ASN A 299 5.50 23.72 4.85
C ASN A 299 6.26 24.28 3.63
N LEU A 300 6.15 23.57 2.51
CA LEU A 300 6.87 23.87 1.28
C LEU A 300 6.16 24.97 0.48
N PRO A 301 6.90 25.85 -0.22
CA PRO A 301 6.28 26.86 -1.07
C PRO A 301 5.59 26.23 -2.28
N PRO A 302 4.72 26.97 -3.00
CA PRO A 302 4.16 26.50 -4.27
C PRO A 302 5.26 26.10 -5.27
N ALA A 303 4.94 25.15 -6.15
CA ALA A 303 5.81 24.80 -7.27
C ALA A 303 6.11 26.03 -8.15
N LYS A 304 7.36 26.19 -8.56
CA LYS A 304 7.84 27.39 -9.26
C LYS A 304 8.37 27.03 -10.65
N PHE A 305 7.84 27.70 -11.67
CA PHE A 305 8.28 27.58 -13.06
C PHE A 305 8.91 28.91 -13.50
N VAL A 306 10.15 28.88 -13.98
CA VAL A 306 10.90 30.10 -14.36
C VAL A 306 11.69 29.90 -15.64
N ALA A 307 12.04 31.02 -16.28
CA ALA A 307 12.86 31.04 -17.50
C ALA A 307 12.34 30.11 -18.61
N GLY A 308 11.01 29.98 -18.74
CA GLY A 308 10.39 29.10 -19.73
C GLY A 308 10.36 27.63 -19.35
N GLY A 309 10.60 27.27 -18.08
CA GLY A 309 10.39 25.90 -17.59
C GLY A 309 8.94 25.46 -17.73
N ILE A 310 8.72 24.23 -18.21
CA ILE A 310 7.39 23.68 -18.49
C ILE A 310 7.20 22.27 -17.93
N ALA A 311 5.96 21.95 -17.55
CA ALA A 311 5.51 20.60 -17.26
C ALA A 311 4.25 20.29 -18.08
N GLN A 312 4.23 19.16 -18.79
CA GLN A 312 3.11 18.73 -19.63
C GLN A 312 2.67 17.32 -19.22
N SER A 313 1.36 17.09 -19.09
CA SER A 313 0.80 15.79 -18.67
C SER A 313 1.51 15.23 -17.44
N SER A 314 1.78 16.10 -16.45
CA SER A 314 2.65 15.79 -15.31
C SER A 314 2.06 16.37 -14.04
N MET A 315 2.36 15.73 -12.91
CA MET A 315 2.09 16.26 -11.58
C MET A 315 3.38 16.83 -11.01
N VAL A 316 3.33 18.05 -10.46
CA VAL A 316 4.48 18.70 -9.82
C VAL A 316 4.06 19.16 -8.43
N ALA A 317 4.68 18.57 -7.42
CA ALA A 317 4.37 18.84 -6.02
C ALA A 317 5.13 20.08 -5.48
N SER A 318 4.79 20.49 -4.27
CA SER A 318 5.28 21.71 -3.62
C SER A 318 6.79 21.72 -3.40
N GLY A 319 7.38 22.91 -3.33
CA GLY A 319 8.82 23.11 -3.15
C GLY A 319 9.65 22.85 -4.40
N SER A 320 9.04 22.34 -5.47
CA SER A 320 9.77 22.00 -6.70
C SER A 320 9.97 23.22 -7.61
N ILE A 321 11.10 23.26 -8.29
CA ILE A 321 11.49 24.34 -9.19
C ILE A 321 11.90 23.75 -10.54
N ILE A 322 11.20 24.16 -11.60
CA ILE A 322 11.51 23.80 -12.99
C ILE A 322 12.03 25.07 -13.69
N SER A 323 13.33 25.13 -13.94
CA SER A 323 14.01 26.33 -14.44
C SER A 323 14.59 26.10 -15.82
N ALA A 324 14.01 26.73 -16.85
CA ALA A 324 14.43 26.57 -18.25
C ALA A 324 14.56 25.09 -18.69
N ALA A 325 13.68 24.23 -18.17
CA ALA A 325 13.70 22.77 -18.35
C ALA A 325 12.35 22.24 -18.83
N THR A 326 12.35 21.01 -19.37
CA THR A 326 11.13 20.36 -19.86
C THR A 326 10.83 19.09 -19.06
N VAL A 327 9.62 19.02 -18.50
CA VAL A 327 9.09 17.82 -17.83
C VAL A 327 7.84 17.33 -18.57
N ARG A 328 7.77 16.04 -18.90
CA ARG A 328 6.66 15.46 -19.68
C ARG A 328 6.27 14.08 -19.17
N ASN A 329 4.96 13.82 -19.04
CA ASN A 329 4.47 12.49 -18.63
C ASN A 329 5.17 12.00 -17.33
N SER A 330 5.34 12.88 -16.34
CA SER A 330 6.13 12.59 -15.15
C SER A 330 5.39 12.91 -13.86
N VAL A 331 5.78 12.21 -12.79
CA VAL A 331 5.38 12.55 -11.42
C VAL A 331 6.60 13.13 -10.71
N VAL A 332 6.53 14.40 -10.35
CA VAL A 332 7.58 15.13 -9.66
C VAL A 332 7.14 15.39 -8.22
N SER A 333 7.79 14.69 -7.28
CA SER A 333 7.55 14.85 -5.85
C SER A 333 8.04 16.19 -5.31
N ASN A 334 7.84 16.37 -4.01
CA ASN A 334 8.18 17.57 -3.27
C ASN A 334 9.67 17.91 -3.30
N ASN A 335 9.99 19.21 -3.33
CA ASN A 335 11.36 19.75 -3.25
C ASN A 335 12.28 19.14 -4.32
N VAL A 336 11.85 19.08 -5.58
CA VAL A 336 12.68 18.65 -6.73
C VAL A 336 13.17 19.86 -7.52
N TYR A 337 14.42 19.84 -7.97
CA TYR A 337 14.98 20.91 -8.80
C TYR A 337 15.39 20.35 -10.16
N VAL A 338 14.92 20.97 -11.24
CA VAL A 338 15.28 20.61 -12.62
C VAL A 338 15.91 21.82 -13.30
N GLU A 339 17.20 21.69 -13.65
CA GLU A 339 18.03 22.77 -14.16
C GLU A 339 17.91 23.01 -15.66
N GLU A 340 18.49 24.13 -16.09
CA GLU A 340 18.45 24.62 -17.46
C GLU A 340 18.84 23.57 -18.50
N GLY A 341 18.03 23.45 -19.55
CA GLY A 341 18.25 22.54 -20.66
C GLY A 341 17.96 21.06 -20.34
N ALA A 342 17.64 20.72 -19.09
CA ALA A 342 17.33 19.34 -18.74
C ALA A 342 15.96 18.91 -19.27
N THR A 343 15.86 17.61 -19.60
CA THR A 343 14.62 16.97 -20.06
C THR A 343 14.30 15.77 -19.19
N VAL A 344 13.09 15.74 -18.65
CA VAL A 344 12.55 14.59 -17.88
C VAL A 344 11.28 14.11 -18.58
N GLU A 345 11.22 12.82 -18.91
CA GLU A 345 10.11 12.26 -19.67
C GLU A 345 9.72 10.86 -19.15
N GLY A 346 8.43 10.59 -18.93
CA GLY A 346 7.98 9.25 -18.51
C GLY A 346 8.68 8.79 -17.24
N SER A 347 8.71 9.61 -16.18
CA SER A 347 9.62 9.37 -15.05
C SER A 347 9.01 9.77 -13.72
N VAL A 348 9.42 9.09 -12.66
CA VAL A 348 9.01 9.35 -11.28
C VAL A 348 10.21 9.89 -10.52
N LEU A 349 10.14 11.16 -10.11
CA LEU A 349 11.18 11.82 -9.32
C LEU A 349 10.72 11.90 -7.86
N MET A 350 11.37 11.16 -6.96
CA MET A 350 11.05 11.17 -5.54
C MET A 350 11.53 12.45 -4.82
N PRO A 351 11.12 12.69 -3.55
CA PRO A 351 11.45 13.93 -2.87
C PRO A 351 12.95 14.25 -2.83
N GLY A 352 13.30 15.52 -3.07
CA GLY A 352 14.68 15.99 -2.96
C GLY A 352 15.57 15.75 -4.18
N VAL A 353 15.07 15.14 -5.26
CA VAL A 353 15.85 14.91 -6.49
C VAL A 353 16.37 16.21 -7.10
N ARG A 354 17.58 16.19 -7.67
CA ARG A 354 18.23 17.29 -8.38
C ARG A 354 18.65 16.81 -9.76
N ILE A 355 18.18 17.48 -10.81
CA ILE A 355 18.53 17.17 -12.20
C ILE A 355 19.42 18.30 -12.74
N GLY A 356 20.69 18.00 -12.99
CA GLY A 356 21.69 18.93 -13.49
C GLY A 356 21.42 19.44 -14.90
N LYS A 357 22.19 20.45 -15.31
CA LYS A 357 21.98 21.18 -16.56
C LYS A 357 22.16 20.26 -17.77
N GLY A 358 21.23 20.35 -18.73
CA GLY A 358 21.29 19.55 -19.95
C GLY A 358 21.15 18.03 -19.74
N ALA A 359 20.85 17.56 -18.52
CA ALA A 359 20.66 16.14 -18.26
C ALA A 359 19.36 15.61 -18.89
N VAL A 360 19.34 14.33 -19.25
CA VAL A 360 18.18 13.67 -19.85
C VAL A 360 17.78 12.46 -19.03
N VAL A 361 16.55 12.43 -18.53
CA VAL A 361 16.01 11.32 -17.75
C VAL A 361 14.74 10.81 -18.42
N ARG A 362 14.72 9.52 -18.77
CA ARG A 362 13.61 8.86 -19.45
C ARG A 362 13.26 7.54 -18.78
N HIS A 363 11.97 7.19 -18.72
CA HIS A 363 11.49 5.88 -18.28
C HIS A 363 12.16 5.37 -16.99
N ALA A 364 12.26 6.25 -15.99
CA ALA A 364 13.06 6.01 -14.80
C ALA A 364 12.34 6.39 -13.49
N ILE A 365 12.74 5.72 -12.41
CA ILE A 365 12.43 6.11 -11.04
C ILE A 365 13.74 6.57 -10.38
N LEU A 366 13.79 7.85 -10.00
CA LEU A 366 14.88 8.40 -9.20
C LEU A 366 14.45 8.50 -7.75
N ASP A 367 15.09 7.74 -6.86
CA ASP A 367 14.77 7.73 -5.44
C ASP A 367 15.19 9.05 -4.73
N LYS A 368 14.85 9.18 -3.44
CA LYS A 368 15.05 10.40 -2.65
C LYS A 368 16.48 10.91 -2.73
N ASN A 369 16.59 12.22 -2.93
CA ASN A 369 17.84 12.97 -2.97
C ASN A 369 18.85 12.54 -4.04
N VAL A 370 18.44 11.77 -5.07
CA VAL A 370 19.31 11.48 -6.22
C VAL A 370 19.74 12.81 -6.86
N ARG A 371 21.02 12.90 -7.22
CA ARG A 371 21.59 14.04 -7.94
C ARG A 371 22.13 13.57 -9.27
N VAL A 372 21.48 13.99 -10.35
CA VAL A 372 21.94 13.74 -11.72
C VAL A 372 22.88 14.86 -12.12
N SER A 373 24.10 14.51 -12.53
CA SER A 373 25.12 15.48 -12.94
C SER A 373 24.76 16.20 -14.23
N ASP A 374 25.42 17.34 -14.47
CA ASP A 374 25.25 18.10 -15.71
C ASP A 374 25.57 17.22 -16.93
N GLY A 375 24.66 17.20 -17.91
CA GLY A 375 24.78 16.47 -19.17
C GLY A 375 24.65 14.94 -19.06
N GLU A 376 24.30 14.38 -17.90
CA GLU A 376 24.14 12.93 -17.74
C GLU A 376 22.84 12.43 -18.39
N PHE A 377 22.81 11.16 -18.82
CA PHE A 377 21.67 10.54 -19.49
C PHE A 377 21.26 9.25 -18.76
N ILE A 378 19.98 9.12 -18.42
CA ILE A 378 19.39 7.96 -17.74
C ILE A 378 18.14 7.52 -18.53
N GLY A 379 18.03 6.22 -18.81
CA GLY A 379 16.98 5.64 -19.65
C GLY A 379 17.08 6.03 -21.12
N VAL A 380 18.29 6.35 -21.58
CA VAL A 380 18.58 6.68 -22.98
C VAL A 380 19.42 5.59 -23.63
N ASP A 381 20.46 5.12 -22.92
CA ASP A 381 21.31 4.01 -23.34
C ASP A 381 21.14 2.86 -22.36
N HIS A 382 20.26 1.92 -22.72
CA HIS A 382 19.90 0.80 -21.86
C HIS A 382 21.08 -0.14 -21.56
N GLU A 383 22.07 -0.24 -22.47
CA GLU A 383 23.25 -1.07 -22.22
C GLU A 383 24.16 -0.44 -21.16
N ARG A 384 24.36 0.88 -21.26
CA ARG A 384 25.09 1.65 -20.23
C ARG A 384 24.34 1.65 -18.90
N ASP A 385 23.02 1.84 -18.93
CA ASP A 385 22.20 1.87 -17.72
C ASP A 385 22.15 0.52 -17.02
N ALA A 386 22.08 -0.59 -17.76
CA ALA A 386 22.06 -1.94 -17.17
C ALA A 386 23.34 -2.30 -16.42
N GLN A 387 24.47 -1.67 -16.78
CA GLN A 387 25.75 -1.84 -16.08
C GLN A 387 25.83 -1.04 -14.78
N ARG A 388 24.99 -0.01 -14.62
CA ARG A 388 25.04 0.96 -13.51
C ARG A 388 23.90 0.80 -12.53
N PHE A 389 22.71 0.49 -13.04
CA PHE A 389 21.46 0.60 -12.32
C PHE A 389 20.62 -0.67 -12.45
N LYS A 390 19.65 -0.81 -11.55
CA LYS A 390 18.64 -1.85 -11.67
C LYS A 390 17.67 -1.44 -12.77
N ILE A 391 17.48 -2.30 -13.77
CA ILE A 391 16.42 -2.17 -14.78
C ILE A 391 15.38 -3.26 -14.53
N SER A 392 14.10 -2.87 -14.55
CA SER A 392 12.98 -3.81 -14.45
C SER A 392 12.73 -4.56 -15.77
N PRO A 393 11.99 -5.68 -15.76
CA PRO A 393 11.57 -6.34 -17.00
C PRO A 393 10.82 -5.42 -17.98
N GLY A 394 10.02 -4.47 -17.48
CA GLY A 394 9.35 -3.44 -18.30
C GLY A 394 10.26 -2.28 -18.74
N GLY A 395 11.57 -2.38 -18.49
CA GLY A 395 12.58 -1.42 -18.95
C GLY A 395 12.78 -0.19 -18.05
N VAL A 396 12.11 -0.12 -16.90
CA VAL A 396 12.19 1.04 -16.00
C VAL A 396 13.54 1.05 -15.29
N VAL A 397 14.29 2.14 -15.44
CA VAL A 397 15.59 2.34 -14.77
C VAL A 397 15.35 2.84 -13.34
N CYS A 398 15.97 2.20 -12.35
CA CYS A 398 15.87 2.61 -10.94
C CYS A 398 17.21 3.04 -10.37
N VAL A 399 17.29 4.29 -9.92
CA VAL A 399 18.47 4.86 -9.25
C VAL A 399 18.21 4.94 -7.74
N GLY A 400 19.13 4.41 -6.94
CA GLY A 400 18.99 4.29 -5.50
C GLY A 400 19.10 5.61 -4.74
N LYS A 401 18.61 5.60 -3.50
CA LYS A 401 18.58 6.77 -2.62
C LYS A 401 19.95 7.43 -2.45
N ASN A 402 19.98 8.76 -2.50
CA ASN A 402 21.18 9.60 -2.29
C ASN A 402 22.33 9.38 -3.30
N GLU A 403 22.12 8.65 -4.39
CA GLU A 403 23.15 8.46 -5.41
C GLU A 403 23.43 9.78 -6.15
N VAL A 404 24.70 9.94 -6.54
CA VAL A 404 25.14 11.01 -7.44
C VAL A 404 25.61 10.33 -8.72
N VAL A 405 24.95 10.64 -9.84
CA VAL A 405 25.07 9.88 -11.09
C VAL A 405 25.52 10.72 -12.27
#